data_AF-A0A8J8H358-F1
#
_entry.id   AF-A0A8J8H358-F1
#
_cell.length_a   1.000
_cell.length_b   1.000
_cell.length_c   1.000
_cell.angle_alpha   90.00
_cell.angle_beta   90.00
_cell.angle_gamma   90.00
#
_symmetry.space_group_name_H-M   'P 1'
#
loop_
_entity.id
_entity.type
_entity.pdbx_description
1 polymer ?
#
loop_
_entity_poly.entity_id
_entity_poly.type
_entity_poly.pdbx_seq_one_letter_code
_entity_poly.pdbx_strand_id
1 'polypeptide(L)'
;MKKFLIIIFVLILAGAGFYFLKDKIGGGNIGGKEAFCTPEQRNVDACAKIYKPVCATVNIQCIKAPCEPIKQTFGNSCEACRNSLVNSYIEGECEGN
;
A
#
# COMPACT_ATOMS: atom_id res chain seq x y z
N MET A 1 24.99 -30.74 31.12
CA MET A 1 25.54 -30.31 29.81
C MET A 1 24.62 -30.65 28.63
N LYS A 2 24.21 -31.92 28.43
CA LYS A 2 23.30 -32.33 27.32
C LYS A 2 21.94 -31.62 27.28
N LYS A 3 21.33 -31.34 28.44
CA LYS A 3 20.05 -30.63 28.56
C LYS A 3 20.12 -29.16 28.11
N PHE A 4 21.26 -28.51 28.31
CA PHE A 4 21.49 -27.11 27.91
C PHE A 4 21.63 -26.99 26.39
N LEU A 5 22.24 -27.99 25.76
CA LEU A 5 22.42 -28.06 24.30
C LEU A 5 21.08 -28.25 23.57
N ILE A 6 20.15 -29.01 24.16
CA ILE A 6 18.80 -29.22 23.61
C ILE A 6 17.98 -27.93 23.67
N ILE A 7 18.05 -27.17 24.78
CA ILE A 7 17.31 -25.91 24.93
C ILE A 7 17.79 -24.88 23.90
N ILE A 8 19.10 -24.78 23.66
CA ILE A 8 19.66 -23.89 22.64
C ILE A 8 19.20 -24.29 21.23
N PHE A 9 19.18 -25.59 20.92
CA PHE A 9 18.67 -26.07 19.63
C PHE A 9 17.17 -25.78 19.42
N VAL A 10 16.35 -25.92 20.47
CA VAL A 10 14.91 -25.60 20.41
C VAL A 10 14.69 -24.11 20.20
N LEU A 11 15.48 -23.24 20.85
CA LEU A 11 15.40 -21.80 20.67
C LEU A 11 15.87 -21.35 19.28
N ILE A 12 16.87 -22.01 18.69
CA ILE A 12 17.31 -21.71 17.32
C ILE A 12 16.26 -22.18 16.30
N LEU A 13 15.67 -23.36 16.48
CA LEU A 13 14.64 -23.89 15.58
C LEU A 13 13.31 -23.13 15.69
N ALA A 14 12.90 -22.75 16.90
CA ALA A 14 11.70 -21.94 17.12
C ALA A 14 11.92 -20.47 16.75
N GLY A 15 13.12 -19.92 17.01
CA GLY A 15 13.48 -18.54 16.70
C GLY A 15 13.60 -18.29 15.19
N ALA A 16 14.30 -19.14 14.45
CA ALA A 16 14.42 -19.00 13.00
C ALA A 16 13.06 -19.17 12.27
N GLY A 17 12.18 -20.03 12.80
CA GLY A 17 10.83 -20.23 12.25
C GLY A 17 9.90 -19.03 12.41
N PHE A 18 10.05 -18.25 13.49
CA PHE A 18 9.17 -17.10 13.76
C PHE A 18 9.60 -15.82 13.01
N TYR A 19 10.90 -15.63 12.78
CA TYR A 19 11.40 -14.45 12.04
C TYR A 19 11.00 -14.43 10.56
N PHE A 20 10.67 -15.58 9.95
CA PHE A 20 10.47 -15.68 8.51
C PHE A 20 9.05 -15.31 8.03
N LEU A 21 8.06 -15.18 8.92
CA LEU A 21 6.65 -15.01 8.50
C LEU A 21 6.22 -13.54 8.28
N LYS A 22 7.08 -12.55 8.53
CA LYS A 22 6.64 -11.14 8.53
C LYS A 22 6.71 -10.41 7.18
N ASP A 23 7.33 -10.97 6.15
CA ASP A 23 7.73 -10.18 4.95
C ASP A 23 6.92 -10.42 3.66
N LYS A 24 5.91 -11.29 3.62
CA LYS A 24 5.27 -11.70 2.34
C LYS A 24 3.74 -11.55 2.29
N ILE A 25 3.21 -10.41 2.75
CA ILE A 25 1.89 -9.94 2.30
C ILE A 25 2.01 -8.45 1.91
N GLY A 26 2.59 -8.21 0.73
CA GLY A 26 2.58 -6.92 0.02
C GLY A 26 2.56 -7.22 -1.47
N GLY A 27 1.37 -7.25 -2.06
CA GLY A 27 1.09 -7.83 -3.37
C GLY A 27 1.36 -6.93 -4.59
N GLY A 28 1.31 -7.55 -5.78
CA GLY A 28 1.06 -6.88 -7.06
C GLY A 28 1.94 -7.33 -8.24
N ASN A 29 1.40 -8.17 -9.12
CA ASN A 29 1.97 -8.59 -10.41
C ASN A 29 1.64 -7.60 -11.56
N ILE A 30 2.37 -7.73 -12.67
CA ILE A 30 2.57 -6.74 -13.74
C ILE A 30 1.39 -6.63 -14.72
N GLY A 31 0.80 -5.44 -14.72
CA GLY A 31 -0.05 -4.82 -15.73
C GLY A 31 -0.37 -3.43 -15.18
N GLY A 32 0.45 -2.42 -15.52
CA GLY A 32 0.45 -1.08 -14.89
C GLY A 32 0.28 -1.13 -13.38
N LYS A 33 1.35 -1.42 -12.61
CA LYS A 33 1.29 -1.75 -11.18
C LYS A 33 0.37 -0.80 -10.40
N GLU A 34 -0.87 -1.25 -10.16
CA GLU A 34 -1.82 -0.54 -9.32
C GLU A 34 -1.35 -0.65 -7.87
N ALA A 35 -0.98 0.49 -7.30
CA ALA A 35 -0.49 0.62 -5.95
C ALA A 35 -1.63 1.02 -5.01
N PHE A 36 -1.85 0.24 -3.97
CA PHE A 36 -2.86 0.52 -2.95
C PHE A 36 -2.31 1.46 -1.89
N CYS A 37 -3.14 2.39 -1.43
CA CYS A 37 -2.78 3.29 -0.35
C CYS A 37 -2.82 2.57 1.01
N THR A 38 -1.70 2.59 1.73
CA THR A 38 -1.61 2.00 3.07
C THR A 38 -2.13 2.98 4.14
N PRO A 39 -2.49 2.48 5.34
CA PRO A 39 -2.85 3.36 6.47
C PRO A 39 -1.74 4.36 6.82
N GLU A 40 -0.48 3.97 6.71
CA GLU A 40 0.67 4.83 7.04
C GLU A 40 0.76 6.01 6.06
N GLN A 41 0.50 5.77 4.77
CA GLN A 41 0.51 6.82 3.75
C GLN A 41 -0.64 7.83 3.92
N ARG A 42 -1.78 7.41 4.48
CA ARG A 42 -2.93 8.29 4.78
C ARG A 42 -2.63 9.25 5.93
N ASN A 43 -1.88 8.79 6.93
CA ASN A 43 -1.67 9.49 8.19
C ASN A 43 -0.37 10.29 8.23
N VAL A 44 0.14 10.71 7.07
CA VAL A 44 1.30 11.61 7.00
C VAL A 44 0.87 13.07 7.20
N ASP A 45 1.66 13.82 7.96
CA ASP A 45 1.38 15.24 8.26
C ASP A 45 1.47 16.12 7.01
N ALA A 46 2.46 15.85 6.15
CA ALA A 46 2.74 16.62 4.95
C ALA A 46 3.29 15.75 3.81
N CYS A 47 3.08 16.20 2.58
CA CYS A 47 3.69 15.62 1.38
C CYS A 47 4.84 16.48 0.88
N ALA A 48 5.87 15.83 0.33
CA ALA A 48 6.92 16.53 -0.38
C ALA A 48 6.34 17.24 -1.62
N LYS A 49 6.83 18.45 -1.91
CA LYS A 49 6.42 19.25 -3.08
C LYS A 49 7.12 18.76 -4.35
N ILE A 50 6.86 17.52 -4.74
CA ILE A 50 7.40 16.89 -5.94
C ILE A 50 6.28 16.59 -6.92
N TYR A 51 6.48 16.97 -8.18
CA TYR A 51 5.57 16.60 -9.26
C TYR A 51 5.99 15.25 -9.85
N LYS A 52 5.24 14.21 -9.50
CA LYS A 52 5.37 12.82 -9.97
C LYS A 52 3.96 12.25 -10.12
N PRO A 53 3.22 12.65 -11.18
CA PRO A 53 1.79 12.48 -11.22
C PRO A 53 1.36 11.01 -11.15
N VAL A 54 0.20 10.79 -10.56
CA VAL A 54 -0.43 9.47 -10.44
C VAL A 54 -1.92 9.57 -10.81
N CYS A 55 -2.45 8.51 -11.40
CA CYS A 55 -3.85 8.39 -11.73
C CYS A 55 -4.53 7.51 -10.67
N ALA A 56 -5.31 8.13 -9.79
CA ALA A 56 -5.92 7.48 -8.65
C ALA A 56 -7.38 7.09 -8.91
N THR A 57 -7.81 5.98 -8.33
CA THR A 57 -9.20 5.54 -8.25
C THR A 57 -9.85 6.16 -7.02
N VAL A 58 -10.76 7.12 -7.23
CA VAL A 58 -11.44 7.87 -6.17
C VAL A 58 -12.87 7.36 -6.00
N ASN A 59 -13.19 6.88 -4.80
CA ASN A 59 -14.54 6.47 -4.43
C ASN A 59 -15.38 7.70 -4.07
N ILE A 60 -16.29 8.09 -4.96
CA ILE A 60 -17.15 9.27 -4.80
C ILE A 60 -18.43 8.96 -4.02
N GLN A 61 -18.96 9.97 -3.35
CA GLN A 61 -20.32 9.93 -2.79
C GLN A 61 -21.27 10.62 -3.76
N CYS A 62 -22.34 9.94 -4.16
CA CYS A 62 -23.32 10.45 -5.11
C CYS A 62 -24.73 10.42 -4.51
N ILE A 63 -25.61 11.30 -5.01
CA ILE A 63 -26.98 11.43 -4.50
C ILE A 63 -27.84 10.21 -4.89
N LYS A 64 -27.59 9.63 -6.07
CA LYS A 64 -28.33 8.47 -6.60
C LYS A 64 -27.37 7.35 -6.95
N ALA A 65 -27.53 6.21 -6.29
CA ALA A 65 -26.73 5.01 -6.52
C ALA A 65 -27.00 4.36 -7.90
N PRO A 66 -26.02 3.64 -8.48
CA PRO A 66 -24.67 3.33 -7.95
C PRO A 66 -23.65 4.47 -8.13
N CYS A 67 -22.71 4.61 -7.19
CA CYS A 67 -21.62 5.58 -7.25
C CYS A 67 -20.36 4.91 -7.78
N GLU A 68 -20.15 4.96 -9.09
CA GLU A 68 -18.95 4.39 -9.69
C GLU A 68 -17.71 5.23 -9.34
N PRO A 69 -16.57 4.61 -9.00
CA PRO A 69 -15.32 5.32 -8.77
C PRO A 69 -14.87 6.06 -10.04
N ILE A 70 -14.23 7.21 -9.85
CA ILE A 70 -13.66 8.00 -10.95
C ILE A 70 -12.14 7.94 -10.94
N LYS A 71 -11.54 8.17 -12.11
CA LYS A 71 -10.09 8.35 -12.26
C LYS A 71 -9.75 9.83 -12.13
N GLN A 72 -8.80 10.16 -11.26
CA GLN A 72 -8.36 11.54 -11.04
C GLN A 72 -6.83 11.61 -10.93
N THR A 73 -6.23 12.59 -11.60
CA THR A 73 -4.80 12.87 -11.52
C THR A 73 -4.47 13.60 -10.21
N PHE A 74 -3.45 13.14 -9.50
CA PHE A 74 -2.84 13.81 -8.36
C PHE A 74 -1.38 14.15 -8.66
N GLY A 75 -0.84 15.19 -8.02
CA GLY A 75 0.52 15.66 -8.26
C GLY A 75 1.59 14.65 -7.86
N ASN A 76 1.31 13.81 -6.87
CA ASN A 76 2.12 12.66 -6.49
C ASN A 76 1.33 11.61 -5.69
N SER A 77 1.95 10.45 -5.45
CA SER A 77 1.37 9.34 -4.69
C SER A 77 1.03 9.69 -3.24
N CYS A 78 1.79 10.59 -2.60
CA CYS A 78 1.49 11.02 -1.23
C CYS A 78 0.18 11.82 -1.19
N GLU A 79 0.01 12.78 -2.10
CA GLU A 79 -1.21 13.58 -2.20
C GLU A 79 -2.42 12.71 -2.54
N ALA A 80 -2.26 11.73 -3.44
CA ALA A 80 -3.29 10.75 -3.72
C ALA A 80 -3.67 9.94 -2.47
N CYS A 81 -2.69 9.36 -1.78
CA CYS A 81 -2.97 8.49 -0.64
C CYS A 81 -3.39 9.19 0.63
N ARG A 82 -3.15 10.50 0.79
CA ARG A 82 -3.74 11.29 1.87
C ARG A 82 -5.25 11.50 1.71
N ASN A 83 -5.76 11.41 0.48
CA ASN A 83 -7.19 11.48 0.25
C ASN A 83 -7.85 10.16 0.70
N SER A 84 -8.72 10.23 1.71
CA SER A 84 -9.41 9.06 2.26
C SER A 84 -10.33 8.35 1.26
N LEU A 85 -10.71 9.03 0.17
CA LEU A 85 -11.53 8.48 -0.90
C LEU A 85 -10.71 7.70 -1.93
N VAL A 86 -9.38 7.82 -1.92
CA VAL A 86 -8.50 7.08 -2.82
C VAL A 86 -8.21 5.69 -2.27
N ASN A 87 -8.48 4.68 -3.09
CA ASN A 87 -8.14 3.29 -2.77
C ASN A 87 -6.75 2.92 -3.31
N SER A 88 -6.52 3.27 -4.58
CA SER A 88 -5.36 2.86 -5.36
C SER A 88 -4.98 3.91 -6.40
N TYR A 89 -3.77 3.82 -6.91
CA TYR A 89 -3.28 4.64 -8.01
C TYR A 89 -2.36 3.86 -8.94
N ILE A 90 -2.24 4.34 -10.17
CA ILE A 90 -1.20 3.93 -11.12
C ILE A 90 -0.26 5.12 -11.36
N GLU A 91 0.99 4.83 -11.73
CA GLU A 91 1.95 5.88 -12.10
C GLU A 91 1.55 6.56 -13.41
N GLY A 92 1.74 7.88 -13.49
CA GLY A 92 1.38 8.70 -14.65
C GLY A 92 0.08 9.48 -14.44
N GLU A 93 -0.18 10.46 -15.30
CA GLU A 93 -1.46 11.18 -15.32
C GLU A 93 -2.58 10.27 -15.83
N CYS A 94 -3.82 10.56 -15.47
CA CYS A 94 -4.96 9.86 -16.07
C CYS A 94 -5.05 10.21 -17.56
N GLU A 95 -5.21 9.19 -18.41
CA GLU A 95 -5.56 9.40 -19.81
C GLU A 95 -6.94 10.06 -19.86
N GLY A 96 -7.00 11.26 -20.44
CA GLY A 96 -8.26 11.93 -20.72
C GLY A 96 -8.99 11.17 -21.81
N ASN A 97 -10.17 10.63 -21.51
CA ASN A 97 -11.12 10.19 -22.53
C ASN A 97 -11.87 11.40 -23.10
#